data_AF-A0A7X7WEU8-F1
#
_entry.id   AF-A0A7X7WEU8-F1
#
_cell.length_a   1.000
_cell.length_b   1.000
_cell.length_c   1.000
_cell.angle_alpha   90.00
_cell.angle_beta   90.00
_cell.angle_gamma   90.00
#
_symmetry.space_group_name_H-M   'P 1'
#
loop_
_entity.id
_entity.type
_entity.pdbx_description
1 polymer ?
#
loop_
_entity_poly.entity_id
_entity_poly.type
_entity_poly.pdbx_seq_one_letter_code
_entity_poly.pdbx_strand_id
1 'polypeptide(L)'
;MKKYNFKTRSAQAMTEVVLLFPIFMIIMFMTAKIFSILILIQKMEIASYYAARRWQLESHLHVQYAQGWDENYLKKDIKDKVSEYLGFNHAGLRKFLNLKPNGLELEVQRTQVWNIVTIRVHTAPAGLGLLCKYPKQAVCTRPPYGAACDSGYDYVCAGGKVLEVVKYVPNRDRPIAFVLPGLQ
;
A
#
# COMPACT_ATOMS: atom_id res chain seq x y z
N MET A 1 -28.46 60.16 -35.27
CA MET A 1 -27.38 59.38 -34.59
C MET A 1 -27.90 58.00 -34.23
N LYS A 2 -27.34 56.93 -34.80
CA LYS A 2 -27.76 55.53 -34.55
C LYS A 2 -27.21 55.07 -33.19
N LYS A 3 -28.09 54.72 -32.25
CA LYS A 3 -27.73 54.06 -30.99
C LYS A 3 -27.39 52.59 -31.26
N TYR A 4 -26.12 52.23 -31.13
CA TYR A 4 -25.69 50.83 -31.15
C TYR A 4 -26.03 50.16 -29.82
N ASN A 5 -26.91 49.17 -29.87
CA ASN A 5 -27.35 48.41 -28.72
C ASN A 5 -26.34 47.27 -28.47
N PHE A 6 -25.35 47.49 -27.60
CA PHE A 6 -24.42 46.46 -27.17
C PHE A 6 -25.17 45.46 -26.29
N LYS A 7 -25.61 44.34 -26.87
CA LYS A 7 -26.01 43.16 -26.09
C LYS A 7 -24.77 42.59 -25.43
N THR A 8 -24.55 42.94 -24.16
CA THR A 8 -23.63 42.21 -23.28
C THR A 8 -24.18 40.79 -23.09
N ARG A 9 -23.50 39.80 -23.67
CA ARG A 9 -23.75 38.39 -23.31
C ARG A 9 -23.27 38.21 -21.88
N SER A 10 -24.19 38.07 -20.93
CA SER A 10 -23.85 37.79 -19.54
C SER A 10 -23.30 36.36 -19.42
N ALA A 11 -22.05 36.28 -18.96
CA ALA A 11 -21.48 35.24 -18.10
C ALA A 11 -22.06 33.80 -18.19
N GLN A 12 -22.03 33.17 -19.37
CA GLN A 12 -22.31 31.73 -19.50
C GLN A 12 -21.08 30.87 -19.12
N ALA A 13 -19.88 31.45 -19.12
CA ALA A 13 -18.64 30.71 -18.79
C ALA A 13 -18.50 30.35 -17.29
N MET A 14 -19.21 31.02 -16.38
CA MET A 14 -19.13 30.71 -14.95
C MET A 14 -19.89 29.44 -14.56
N THR A 15 -20.97 29.08 -15.27
CA THR A 15 -21.80 27.92 -14.89
C THR A 15 -21.17 26.59 -15.31
N GLU A 16 -20.40 26.57 -16.40
CA GLU A 16 -19.67 25.37 -16.84
C GLU A 16 -18.48 25.06 -15.91
N VAL A 17 -17.73 26.09 -15.48
CA VAL A 17 -16.59 25.93 -14.56
C VAL A 17 -17.04 25.46 -13.17
N VAL A 18 -18.23 25.88 -12.70
CA VAL A 18 -18.80 25.46 -11.42
C VAL A 18 -19.20 23.98 -11.40
N LEU A 19 -19.60 23.41 -12.56
CA LEU A 19 -19.85 21.97 -12.70
C LEU A 19 -18.57 21.17 -12.90
N LEU A 20 -17.57 21.73 -13.59
CA LEU A 20 -16.31 21.05 -13.87
C LEU A 20 -15.41 20.94 -12.62
N PHE A 21 -15.43 21.96 -11.75
CA PHE A 21 -14.63 22.00 -10.53
C PHE A 21 -14.85 20.80 -9.57
N PRO A 22 -16.09 20.43 -9.17
CA PRO A 22 -16.30 19.27 -8.30
C PRO A 22 -15.92 17.95 -8.98
N ILE A 23 -16.11 17.83 -10.30
CA ILE A 23 -15.68 16.64 -11.06
C ILE A 23 -14.16 16.53 -11.05
N PHE A 24 -13.46 17.64 -11.30
CA PHE A 24 -12.00 17.71 -11.24
C PHE A 24 -11.48 17.34 -9.85
N MET A 25 -12.10 17.85 -8.78
CA MET A 25 -11.73 17.50 -7.40
C MET A 25 -11.89 16.01 -7.13
N ILE A 26 -12.98 15.38 -7.58
CA ILE A 26 -13.18 13.92 -7.43
C ILE A 26 -12.06 13.15 -8.14
N ILE A 27 -11.73 13.53 -9.38
CA ILE A 27 -10.66 12.88 -10.14
C ILE A 27 -9.33 13.04 -9.42
N MET A 28 -9.00 14.24 -8.94
CA MET A 28 -7.76 14.50 -8.19
C MET A 28 -7.66 13.66 -6.91
N PHE A 29 -8.75 13.53 -6.15
CA PHE A 29 -8.75 12.68 -4.96
C PHE A 29 -8.57 11.20 -5.29
N MET A 30 -9.20 10.72 -6.37
CA MET A 30 -9.05 9.34 -6.83
C MET A 30 -7.61 9.05 -7.29
N THR A 31 -7.02 9.92 -8.10
CA THR A 31 -5.63 9.75 -8.56
C THR A 31 -4.63 9.84 -7.41
N ALA A 32 -4.84 10.74 -6.45
CA ALA A 32 -4.01 10.81 -5.24
C ALA A 32 -4.06 9.51 -4.41
N LYS A 33 -5.23 8.87 -4.32
CA LYS A 33 -5.37 7.57 -3.63
C LYS A 33 -4.76 6.41 -4.41
N ILE A 34 -4.85 6.40 -5.74
CA ILE A 34 -4.15 5.40 -6.56
C ILE A 34 -2.63 5.54 -6.39
N PHE A 35 -2.13 6.78 -6.43
CA PHE A 35 -0.72 7.08 -6.22
C PHE A 35 -0.23 6.68 -4.83
N SER A 36 -1.04 6.87 -3.79
CA SER A 36 -0.67 6.46 -2.43
C SER A 36 -0.52 4.94 -2.29
N ILE A 37 -1.35 4.14 -2.98
CA ILE A 37 -1.19 2.68 -3.04
C ILE A 37 0.11 2.28 -3.74
N LEU A 38 0.47 2.95 -4.85
CA LEU A 38 1.71 2.66 -5.58
C LEU A 38 2.95 2.93 -4.72
N ILE A 39 2.98 4.07 -4.02
CA ILE A 39 4.04 4.39 -3.06
C ILE A 39 4.12 3.33 -1.97
N LEU A 40 2.97 2.89 -1.45
CA LEU A 40 2.94 1.87 -0.40
C LEU A 40 3.57 0.56 -0.88
N ILE A 41 3.23 0.09 -2.08
CA ILE A 41 3.80 -1.13 -2.66
C ILE A 41 5.32 -0.99 -2.83
N GLN A 42 5.80 0.14 -3.35
CA GLN A 42 7.24 0.39 -3.50
C GLN A 42 7.98 0.39 -2.16
N LYS A 43 7.40 1.04 -1.14
CA LYS A 43 7.96 1.03 0.21
C LYS A 43 7.95 -0.37 0.82
N MET A 44 6.88 -1.14 0.63
CA MET A 44 6.81 -2.53 1.09
C MET A 44 7.87 -3.41 0.43
N GLU A 45 8.14 -3.21 -0.86
CA GLU A 45 9.16 -3.96 -1.57
C GLU A 45 10.55 -3.72 -0.98
N ILE A 46 10.94 -2.44 -0.78
CA ILE A 46 12.22 -2.09 -0.17
C ILE A 46 12.30 -2.58 1.28
N ALA A 47 11.23 -2.43 2.06
CA ALA A 47 11.17 -2.88 3.43
C ALA A 47 11.30 -4.41 3.55
N SER A 48 10.67 -5.15 2.63
CA SER A 48 10.76 -6.61 2.57
C SER A 48 12.17 -7.08 2.27
N TYR A 49 12.88 -6.38 1.39
CA TYR A 49 14.28 -6.68 1.08
C TYR A 49 15.19 -6.43 2.28
N TYR A 50 14.99 -5.31 2.99
CA TYR A 50 15.71 -5.02 4.23
C TYR A 50 15.45 -6.09 5.30
N ALA A 51 14.18 -6.41 5.58
CA ALA A 51 13.80 -7.40 6.60
C ALA A 51 14.37 -8.79 6.28
N ALA A 52 14.24 -9.21 5.02
CA ALA A 52 14.81 -10.44 4.50
C ALA A 52 16.32 -10.53 4.72
N ARG A 53 17.06 -9.49 4.33
CA ARG A 53 18.52 -9.46 4.45
C ARG A 53 18.98 -9.38 5.90
N ARG A 54 18.30 -8.59 6.73
CA ARG A 54 18.59 -8.46 8.16
C ARG A 54 18.41 -9.80 8.86
N TRP A 55 17.29 -10.48 8.59
CA TRP A 55 17.05 -11.83 9.10
C TRP A 55 18.14 -12.81 8.64
N GLN A 56 18.52 -12.79 7.37
CA GLN A 56 19.57 -13.66 6.83
C GLN A 56 20.89 -13.58 7.61
N LEU A 57 21.30 -12.37 7.96
CA LEU A 57 22.62 -12.09 8.53
C LEU A 57 22.67 -12.41 10.03
N GLU A 58 21.55 -12.18 10.74
CA GLU A 58 21.53 -12.21 12.20
C GLU A 58 20.74 -13.38 12.80
N SER A 59 19.94 -14.09 12.01
CA SER A 59 19.21 -15.25 12.54
C SER A 59 20.20 -16.34 12.98
N HIS A 60 19.98 -16.89 14.16
CA HIS A 60 20.77 -17.96 14.72
C HIS A 60 20.30 -19.33 14.22
N LEU A 61 21.26 -20.23 13.97
CA LEU A 61 20.99 -21.62 13.58
C LEU A 61 20.58 -22.48 14.77
N HIS A 62 21.11 -22.21 15.96
CA HIS A 62 20.84 -23.00 17.15
C HIS A 62 19.44 -22.73 17.68
N VAL A 63 18.66 -23.81 17.85
CA VAL A 63 17.25 -23.79 18.26
C VAL A 63 17.01 -22.99 19.55
N GLN A 64 17.95 -23.04 20.50
CA GLN A 64 17.87 -22.32 21.78
C GLN A 64 17.86 -20.80 21.60
N TYR A 65 18.69 -20.26 20.70
CA TYR A 65 18.71 -18.83 20.38
C TYR A 65 17.64 -18.46 19.34
N ALA A 66 17.27 -19.40 18.47
CA ALA A 66 16.23 -19.24 17.47
C ALA A 66 14.82 -19.05 18.06
N GLN A 67 14.46 -19.85 19.07
CA GLN A 67 13.13 -19.75 19.71
C GLN A 67 13.05 -18.63 20.76
N GLY A 68 14.20 -18.22 21.32
CA GLY A 68 14.28 -17.17 22.32
C GLY A 68 14.58 -15.80 21.73
N TRP A 69 15.82 -15.60 21.29
CA TRP A 69 16.33 -14.28 20.90
C TRP A 69 15.81 -13.84 19.52
N ASP A 70 15.80 -14.72 18.52
CA ASP A 70 15.40 -14.32 17.16
C ASP A 70 13.90 -13.94 17.08
N GLU A 71 13.02 -14.70 17.73
CA GLU A 71 11.57 -14.41 17.71
C GLU A 71 11.18 -13.21 18.60
N ASN A 72 11.82 -13.02 19.75
CA ASN A 72 11.42 -11.98 20.70
C ASN A 72 12.17 -10.65 20.50
N TYR A 73 13.43 -10.70 20.08
CA TYR A 73 14.28 -9.52 19.92
C TYR A 73 14.46 -9.15 18.44
N LEU A 74 15.06 -10.03 17.62
CA LEU A 74 15.39 -9.72 16.23
C LEU A 74 14.15 -9.39 15.39
N LYS A 75 13.11 -10.23 15.49
CA LYS A 75 11.85 -10.01 14.78
C LYS A 75 11.17 -8.70 15.19
N LYS A 76 11.23 -8.36 16.48
CA LYS A 76 10.65 -7.12 17.01
C LYS A 76 11.42 -5.90 16.52
N ASP A 77 12.75 -5.93 16.58
CA ASP A 77 13.61 -4.85 16.07
C ASP A 77 13.40 -4.62 14.57
N ILE A 78 13.39 -5.70 13.76
CA ILE A 78 13.09 -5.60 12.33
C ILE A 78 11.69 -5.02 12.12
N LYS A 79 10.68 -5.50 12.87
CA LYS A 79 9.32 -4.99 12.77
C LYS A 79 9.26 -3.49 13.10
N ASP A 80 9.96 -3.04 14.13
CA ASP A 80 9.99 -1.64 14.53
C ASP A 80 10.64 -0.76 13.45
N LYS A 81 11.75 -1.20 12.85
CA LYS A 81 12.41 -0.49 11.73
C LYS A 81 11.57 -0.47 10.45
N VAL A 82 10.93 -1.59 10.11
CA VAL A 82 10.01 -1.66 8.97
C VAL A 82 8.79 -0.76 9.20
N SER A 83 8.24 -0.76 10.42
CA SER A 83 7.11 0.09 10.81
C SER A 83 7.45 1.58 10.69
N GLU A 84 8.63 1.96 11.16
CA GLU A 84 9.17 3.31 11.04
C GLU A 84 9.30 3.73 9.56
N TYR A 85 9.94 2.89 8.73
CA TYR A 85 10.14 3.16 7.30
C TYR A 85 8.84 3.27 6.48
N LEU A 86 7.87 2.39 6.76
CA LEU A 86 6.55 2.44 6.14
C LEU A 86 5.77 3.70 6.56
N GLY A 87 6.11 4.29 7.69
CA GLY A 87 5.57 5.58 8.14
C GLY A 87 4.40 5.46 9.11
N PHE A 88 4.28 4.33 9.85
CA PHE A 88 3.26 4.19 10.88
C PHE A 88 3.41 5.21 12.01
N ASN A 89 4.64 5.65 12.29
CA ASN A 89 4.95 6.65 13.33
C ASN A 89 4.62 8.09 12.91
N HIS A 90 4.46 8.34 11.60
CA HIS A 90 4.20 9.68 11.07
C HIS A 90 2.70 9.86 10.75
N ALA A 91 2.00 10.71 11.50
CA ALA A 91 0.56 10.91 11.36
C ALA A 91 0.14 11.31 9.92
N GLY A 92 0.93 12.15 9.24
CA GLY A 92 0.67 12.58 7.87
C GLY A 92 0.78 11.45 6.84
N LEU A 93 1.89 10.70 6.86
CA LEU A 93 2.11 9.56 5.97
C LEU A 93 1.09 8.44 6.25
N ARG A 94 0.81 8.17 7.52
CA ARG A 94 -0.20 7.19 7.95
C ARG A 94 -1.57 7.48 7.36
N LYS A 95 -2.01 8.75 7.38
CA LYS A 95 -3.30 9.17 6.80
C LYS A 95 -3.28 9.16 5.27
N PHE A 96 -2.16 9.54 4.65
CA PHE A 96 -2.02 9.56 3.21
C PHE A 96 -2.07 8.14 2.60
N LEU A 97 -1.30 7.21 3.18
CA LEU A 97 -1.23 5.80 2.78
C LEU A 97 -2.39 4.94 3.32
N ASN A 98 -3.32 5.55 4.06
CA ASN A 98 -4.43 4.88 4.73
C ASN A 98 -3.97 3.67 5.60
N LEU A 99 -2.89 3.80 6.37
CA LEU A 99 -2.41 2.67 7.19
C LEU A 99 -3.26 2.49 8.46
N LYS A 100 -3.65 1.25 8.77
CA LYS A 100 -4.35 0.92 10.01
C LYS A 100 -3.37 1.02 11.19
N PRO A 101 -3.75 1.59 12.36
CA PRO A 101 -2.88 1.61 13.52
C PRO A 101 -2.49 0.18 13.90
N ASN A 102 -1.20 -0.05 14.14
CA ASN A 102 -0.61 -1.37 14.41
C ASN A 102 -0.90 -2.44 13.33
N GLY A 103 -1.25 -2.02 12.12
CA GLY A 103 -1.57 -2.89 10.99
C GLY A 103 -0.37 -3.51 10.29
N LEU A 104 0.80 -3.59 10.94
CA LEU A 104 1.98 -4.26 10.40
C LEU A 104 2.15 -5.62 11.07
N GLU A 105 2.21 -6.66 10.26
CA GLU A 105 2.56 -8.02 10.68
C GLU A 105 3.82 -8.45 9.94
N LEU A 106 4.77 -8.97 10.71
CA LEU A 106 5.98 -9.60 10.20
C LEU A 106 5.94 -11.06 10.64
N GLU A 107 5.79 -11.96 9.67
CA GLU A 107 5.81 -13.39 9.88
C GLU A 107 7.08 -13.95 9.25
N VAL A 108 7.79 -14.80 10.00
CA VAL A 108 8.97 -15.49 9.48
C VAL A 108 8.79 -16.97 9.71
N GLN A 109 8.72 -17.72 8.61
CA GLN A 109 8.62 -19.18 8.65
C GLN A 109 9.96 -19.78 8.23
N ARG A 110 10.56 -20.56 9.12
CA ARG A 110 11.81 -21.26 8.84
C ARG A 110 11.50 -22.62 8.22
N THR A 111 12.04 -22.88 7.05
CA THR A 111 12.06 -24.21 6.44
C THR A 111 13.49 -24.77 6.49
N GLN A 112 13.66 -26.03 6.12
CA GLN A 112 14.98 -26.67 6.09
C GLN A 112 15.98 -25.97 5.14
N VAL A 113 15.47 -25.31 4.10
CA VAL A 113 16.29 -24.71 3.03
C VAL A 113 16.22 -23.18 3.03
N TRP A 114 15.02 -22.63 3.26
CA TRP A 114 14.72 -21.21 3.14
C TRP A 114 14.06 -20.67 4.41
N ASN A 115 14.29 -19.40 4.69
CA ASN A 115 13.43 -18.60 5.55
C ASN A 115 12.48 -17.80 4.68
N ILE A 116 11.18 -17.95 4.93
CA ILE A 116 10.11 -17.23 4.26
C ILE A 116 9.78 -16.04 5.14
N VAL A 117 10.13 -14.84 4.67
CA VAL A 117 9.86 -13.58 5.36
C VAL A 117 8.66 -12.94 4.69
N THR A 118 7.58 -12.81 5.45
CA THR A 118 6.29 -12.31 4.99
C THR A 118 5.96 -11.03 5.74
N ILE A 119 5.78 -9.94 5.00
CA ILE A 119 5.30 -8.66 5.53
C ILE A 119 3.86 -8.47 5.08
N ARG A 120 2.95 -8.29 6.04
CA ARG A 120 1.55 -7.92 5.78
C ARG A 120 1.27 -6.53 6.32
N VAL A 121 0.69 -5.69 5.47
CA VAL A 121 0.27 -4.33 5.79
C VAL A 121 -1.22 -4.21 5.62
N HIS A 122 -1.91 -3.90 6.72
CA HIS A 122 -3.34 -3.63 6.77
C HIS A 122 -3.59 -2.14 6.56
N THR A 123 -4.38 -1.82 5.54
CA THR A 123 -4.85 -0.47 5.25
C THR A 123 -6.28 -0.28 5.76
N ALA A 124 -6.62 0.94 6.15
CA ALA A 124 -7.95 1.41 6.46
C ALA A 124 -8.67 1.86 5.17
N PRO A 125 -10.02 1.92 5.15
CA PRO A 125 -10.75 2.42 4.00
C PRO A 125 -10.41 3.89 3.72
N ALA A 126 -10.37 4.25 2.44
CA ALA A 126 -10.06 5.63 2.01
C ALA A 126 -11.13 6.65 2.46
N GLY A 127 -12.34 6.19 2.79
CA GLY A 127 -13.37 6.98 3.46
C GLY A 127 -13.96 8.09 2.60
N LEU A 128 -14.07 7.87 1.28
CA LEU A 128 -14.71 8.82 0.37
C LEU A 128 -16.23 8.76 0.57
N GLY A 129 -16.74 9.53 1.54
CA GLY A 129 -18.15 9.48 1.98
C GLY A 129 -19.18 9.66 0.86
N LEU A 130 -18.84 10.38 -0.22
CA LEU A 130 -19.69 10.52 -1.40
C LEU A 130 -19.87 9.19 -2.16
N LEU A 131 -18.80 8.40 -2.29
CA LEU A 131 -18.79 7.13 -3.01
C LEU A 131 -19.34 5.97 -2.16
N CYS A 132 -19.23 6.08 -0.83
CA CYS A 132 -19.63 5.03 0.12
C CYS A 132 -21.08 5.13 0.61
N LYS A 133 -21.86 6.08 0.08
CA LYS A 133 -23.28 6.26 0.44
C LYS A 133 -24.19 5.16 -0.12
N TYR A 134 -23.81 4.58 -1.26
CA TYR A 134 -24.61 3.59 -1.98
C TYR A 134 -24.11 2.18 -1.71
N PRO A 135 -24.98 1.19 -1.50
CA PRO A 135 -24.56 -0.18 -1.24
C PRO A 135 -23.80 -0.78 -2.42
N LYS A 136 -22.86 -1.68 -2.14
CA LYS A 136 -22.00 -2.37 -3.13
C LYS A 136 -22.80 -2.96 -4.29
N GLN A 137 -23.95 -3.55 -3.99
CA GLN A 137 -24.85 -4.16 -4.95
C GLN A 137 -25.43 -3.14 -5.92
N ALA A 138 -25.61 -1.88 -5.52
CA ALA A 138 -26.12 -0.82 -6.40
C ALA A 138 -25.02 -0.27 -7.32
N VAL A 139 -23.78 -0.16 -6.81
CA VAL A 139 -22.65 0.41 -7.55
C VAL A 139 -22.07 -0.59 -8.55
N CYS A 140 -21.91 -1.85 -8.15
CA CYS A 140 -21.29 -2.90 -8.97
C CYS A 140 -22.30 -3.78 -9.74
N THR A 141 -23.49 -3.24 -10.04
CA THR A 141 -24.59 -3.95 -10.72
C THR A 141 -24.28 -4.38 -12.16
N ARG A 142 -23.46 -3.63 -12.90
CA ARG A 142 -23.29 -3.80 -14.36
C ARG A 142 -21.99 -4.54 -14.73
N PRO A 143 -22.06 -5.60 -15.56
CA PRO A 143 -20.90 -6.10 -16.30
C PRO A 143 -20.30 -4.96 -17.14
N PRO A 144 -18.97 -4.84 -17.32
CA PRO A 144 -17.97 -5.93 -17.28
C PRO A 144 -17.08 -5.97 -16.02
N TYR A 145 -17.25 -5.08 -15.05
CA TYR A 145 -16.25 -4.86 -13.99
C TYR A 145 -16.52 -5.60 -12.67
N GLY A 146 -17.57 -6.42 -12.55
CA GLY A 146 -18.07 -7.08 -11.33
C GLY A 146 -17.05 -7.25 -10.18
N ALA A 147 -16.18 -8.27 -10.26
CA ALA A 147 -15.22 -8.57 -9.18
C ALA A 147 -14.17 -7.46 -8.96
N ALA A 148 -13.77 -6.74 -10.00
CA ALA A 148 -12.83 -5.63 -9.89
C ALA A 148 -13.47 -4.41 -9.20
N CYS A 149 -14.73 -4.13 -9.54
CA CYS A 149 -15.56 -3.11 -8.90
C CYS A 149 -15.74 -3.43 -7.41
N ASP A 150 -16.03 -4.70 -7.10
CA ASP A 150 -16.19 -5.15 -5.73
C ASP A 150 -14.93 -4.92 -4.88
N SER A 151 -13.77 -5.32 -5.40
CA SER A 151 -12.48 -5.10 -4.72
C SER A 151 -12.11 -3.61 -4.58
N GLY A 152 -12.50 -2.79 -5.55
CA GLY A 152 -12.34 -1.33 -5.49
C GLY A 152 -13.25 -0.70 -4.44
N TYR A 153 -14.52 -1.10 -4.41
CA TYR A 153 -15.50 -0.62 -3.43
C TYR A 153 -15.06 -0.99 -2.00
N ASP A 154 -14.57 -2.21 -1.78
CA ASP A 154 -14.12 -2.66 -0.46
C ASP A 154 -12.91 -1.87 0.05
N TYR A 155 -11.99 -1.49 -0.84
CA TYR A 155 -10.84 -0.62 -0.54
C TYR A 155 -11.29 0.80 -0.18
N VAL A 156 -12.27 1.36 -0.89
CA VAL A 156 -12.71 2.74 -0.69
C VAL A 156 -13.62 2.86 0.53
N CYS A 157 -14.48 1.87 0.78
CA CYS A 157 -15.66 2.03 1.65
C CYS A 157 -15.80 1.05 2.82
N ALA A 158 -15.33 -0.19 2.72
CA ALA A 158 -15.68 -1.22 3.71
C ALA A 158 -14.56 -1.48 4.72
N GLY A 159 -13.40 -1.98 4.26
CA GLY A 159 -12.40 -2.58 5.16
C GLY A 159 -10.96 -2.21 4.87
N GLY A 160 -10.71 -1.45 3.80
CA GLY A 160 -9.36 -1.29 3.27
C GLY A 160 -8.87 -2.58 2.60
N LYS A 161 -7.55 -2.74 2.47
CA LYS A 161 -6.90 -3.92 1.89
C LYS A 161 -5.72 -4.39 2.72
N VAL A 162 -5.48 -5.70 2.67
CA VAL A 162 -4.25 -6.31 3.15
C VAL A 162 -3.32 -6.48 1.97
N LEU A 163 -2.13 -5.89 2.06
CA LEU A 163 -1.05 -6.09 1.09
C LEU A 163 -0.03 -7.03 1.72
N GLU A 164 0.40 -8.02 0.95
CA GLU A 164 1.35 -9.03 1.39
C GLU A 164 2.54 -9.07 0.41
N VAL A 165 3.75 -9.03 0.97
CA VAL A 165 4.99 -9.25 0.23
C VAL A 165 5.74 -10.37 0.90
N VAL A 166 6.08 -11.39 0.10
CA VAL A 166 6.79 -12.59 0.55
C VAL A 166 8.18 -12.60 -0.09
N LYS A 167 9.22 -12.80 0.72
CA LYS A 167 10.60 -12.96 0.27
C LYS A 167 11.18 -14.27 0.79
N TYR A 168 11.89 -14.96 -0.09
CA TYR A 168 12.58 -16.20 0.23
C TYR A 168 14.06 -15.93 0.38
N VAL A 169 14.62 -16.36 1.50
CA VAL A 169 16.00 -16.06 1.88
C VAL A 169 16.70 -17.36 2.30
N PRO A 170 17.88 -17.68 1.77
CA PRO A 170 18.57 -18.90 2.15
C PRO A 170 19.11 -18.80 3.59
N ASN A 171 19.28 -19.94 4.25
CA ASN A 171 20.04 -19.99 5.50
C ASN A 171 21.48 -19.52 5.29
N ARG A 172 22.08 -18.90 6.33
CA ARG A 172 23.37 -18.18 6.31
C ARG A 172 24.53 -18.98 5.68
N ASP A 173 24.49 -20.30 5.72
CA ASP A 173 25.58 -21.20 5.30
C ASP A 173 25.53 -21.68 3.84
N ARG A 174 24.58 -21.23 3.00
CA ARG A 174 24.68 -21.50 1.55
C ARG A 174 25.43 -20.36 0.87
N PRO A 175 26.69 -20.57 0.41
CA PRO A 175 27.35 -19.59 -0.42
C PRO A 175 26.49 -19.37 -1.67
N ILE A 176 26.06 -18.14 -1.88
CA ILE A 176 25.54 -17.72 -3.18
C ILE A 176 26.79 -17.65 -4.07
N ALA A 177 27.06 -18.72 -4.82
CA ALA A 177 28.04 -18.65 -5.89
C ALA A 177 27.51 -17.64 -6.91
N PHE A 178 27.99 -16.40 -6.82
CA PHE A 178 27.79 -15.42 -7.87
C PHE A 178 28.66 -15.85 -9.06
N VAL A 179 28.12 -16.72 -9.91
CA VAL A 179 28.76 -17.09 -11.17
C VAL A 179 28.51 -15.94 -12.14
N LEU A 180 29.56 -15.17 -12.43
CA LEU A 180 29.54 -14.21 -13.52
C LEU A 180 29.23 -14.98 -14.81
N PRO A 181 28.24 -14.55 -15.63
CA PRO A 181 28.00 -15.20 -16.91
C PRO A 181 29.24 -15.00 -17.80
N GLY A 182 30.00 -16.08 -18.05
CA GLY A 182 31.14 -16.08 -18.97
C GLY A 182 32.44 -16.76 -18.50
N LEU A 183 32.52 -17.30 -17.28
CA LEU A 183 33.63 -18.17 -16.88
C LEU A 183 33.10 -19.58 -16.54
N GLN A 184 33.18 -20.47 -17.52
CA GLN A 184 33.28 -21.92 -17.32
C GLN A 184 34.72 -22.35 -17.62
#